data_AF-A0A9D9VU93-F1
#
_entry.id   AF-A0A9D9VU93-F1
#
_cell.length_a   1.000
_cell.length_b   1.000
_cell.length_c   1.000
_cell.angle_alpha   90.00
_cell.angle_beta   90.00
_cell.angle_gamma   90.00
#
_symmetry.space_group_name_H-M   'P 1'
#
loop_
_entity.id
_entity.type
_entity.pdbx_description
1 polymer ?
#
loop_
_entity_poly.entity_id
_entity_poly.type
_entity_poly.pdbx_seq_one_letter_code
_entity_poly.pdbx_strand_id
1 'polypeptide(L)'
;MTTLSIRIEEKLKKDANKTFSALGMDMSSAVKMFLNQVVVEQGLPFKPSRTPKQIREDWDKEVREALKTKGYKNAEEMFKDLNIKVNV
;
A
#
# COMPACT_ATOMS: atom_id res chain seq x y z
N MET A 1 26.64 1.45 13.38
CA MET A 1 26.10 1.00 12.08
C MET A 1 26.22 -0.50 12.03
N THR A 2 25.16 -1.20 11.61
CA THR A 2 25.14 -2.66 11.47
C THR A 2 25.02 -3.00 9.99
N THR A 3 25.75 -4.01 9.53
CA THR A 3 25.75 -4.45 8.14
C THR A 3 24.75 -5.59 7.94
N LEU A 4 23.99 -5.54 6.84
CA LEU A 4 23.08 -6.60 6.42
C LEU A 4 23.59 -7.17 5.09
N SER A 5 23.87 -8.47 5.06
CA SER A 5 24.33 -9.18 3.86
C SER A 5 23.31 -10.22 3.47
N ILE A 6 22.75 -10.11 2.26
CA ILE A 6 21.70 -10.99 1.74
C ILE A 6 22.19 -11.60 0.43
N ARG A 7 22.09 -12.93 0.31
CA ARG A 7 22.31 -13.62 -0.97
C ARG A 7 21.03 -13.58 -1.79
N ILE A 8 21.15 -13.10 -3.01
CA ILE A 8 20.07 -13.02 -3.99
C ILE A 8 20.61 -13.39 -5.37
N GLU A 9 19.72 -13.84 -6.25
CA GLU A 9 20.08 -14.07 -7.65
C GLU A 9 20.50 -12.77 -8.34
N GLU A 10 21.48 -12.85 -9.24
CA GLU A 10 22.00 -11.67 -9.95
C GLU A 10 20.92 -10.98 -10.78
N LYS A 11 20.04 -11.77 -11.41
CA LYS A 11 18.91 -11.24 -12.18
C LYS A 11 17.96 -10.44 -11.30
N LEU A 12 17.57 -10.98 -10.14
CA LEU A 12 16.71 -10.30 -9.19
C LEU A 12 17.34 -8.98 -8.72
N LYS A 13 18.65 -8.97 -8.43
CA LYS A 13 19.38 -7.76 -8.06
C LYS A 13 19.30 -6.68 -9.14
N LYS A 14 19.53 -7.05 -10.41
CA LYS A 14 19.48 -6.13 -11.55
C LYS A 14 18.08 -5.56 -11.76
N ASP A 15 17.07 -6.42 -11.74
CA ASP A 15 15.68 -6.01 -11.94
C ASP A 15 15.22 -5.06 -10.82
N ALA A 16 15.49 -5.40 -9.56
CA ALA A 16 15.17 -4.55 -8.42
C ALA A 16 15.90 -3.20 -8.47
N ASN A 17 17.20 -3.19 -8.82
CA ASN A 17 17.95 -1.94 -8.98
C ASN A 17 17.34 -1.03 -10.05
N LYS A 18 16.93 -1.60 -11.19
CA LYS A 18 16.29 -0.83 -12.26
C LYS A 18 14.98 -0.19 -11.80
N THR A 19 14.16 -0.96 -11.08
CA THR A 19 12.89 -0.48 -10.52
C THR A 19 13.13 0.63 -9.50
N PHE A 20 14.02 0.45 -8.52
CA PHE A 20 14.29 1.49 -7.52
C PHE A 20 14.92 2.74 -8.14
N SER A 21 15.80 2.59 -9.13
CA SER A 21 16.39 3.72 -9.85
C SER A 21 15.33 4.54 -10.59
N ALA A 22 14.34 3.88 -11.20
CA ALA A 22 13.21 4.56 -11.84
C ALA A 22 12.34 5.33 -10.83
N LEU A 23 12.35 4.93 -9.55
CA LEU A 23 11.70 5.63 -8.44
C LEU A 23 12.63 6.67 -7.78
N GLY A 24 13.85 6.88 -8.27
CA GLY A 24 14.82 7.82 -7.71
C GLY A 24 15.46 7.34 -6.40
N MET A 25 15.52 6.04 -6.16
CA MET A 25 16.04 5.44 -4.93
C MET A 25 17.14 4.41 -5.21
N ASP A 26 18.09 4.28 -4.29
CA ASP A 26 19.05 3.19 -4.30
C ASP A 26 18.54 1.96 -3.53
N MET A 27 19.16 0.80 -3.76
CA MET A 27 18.80 -0.47 -3.11
C MET A 27 18.84 -0.35 -1.59
N SER A 28 19.85 0.34 -1.04
CA SER A 28 20.04 0.48 0.40
C SER A 28 18.89 1.26 1.04
N SER A 29 18.42 2.33 0.40
CA SER A 29 17.28 3.12 0.88
C SER A 29 15.98 2.33 0.78
N ALA A 30 15.77 1.60 -0.32
CA ALA A 30 14.61 0.72 -0.45
C ALA A 30 14.54 -0.37 0.63
N VAL A 31 15.67 -1.03 0.93
CA VAL A 31 15.74 -2.05 2.00
C VAL A 31 15.51 -1.42 3.38
N LYS A 32 16.07 -0.23 3.65
CA LYS A 32 15.81 0.50 4.90
C LYS A 32 14.32 0.85 5.05
N MET A 33 13.67 1.33 3.99
CA MET A 33 12.23 1.60 4.01
C MET A 33 11.41 0.36 4.28
N PHE A 34 11.74 -0.77 3.64
CA PHE A 34 11.07 -2.04 3.89
C PHE A 34 11.15 -2.44 5.37
N LEU A 35 12.34 -2.38 5.98
CA LEU A 35 12.52 -2.73 7.38
C LEU A 35 11.81 -1.77 8.33
N ASN A 36 11.83 -0.47 8.03
CA ASN A 36 11.07 0.52 8.81
C ASN A 36 9.57 0.22 8.78
N GLN A 37 9.02 -0.16 7.62
CA GLN A 37 7.60 -0.48 7.51
C GLN A 37 7.23 -1.73 8.30
N VAL A 38 8.11 -2.75 8.31
CA VAL A 38 7.94 -3.93 9.17
C VAL A 38 7.83 -3.55 10.65
N VAL A 39 8.66 -2.61 11.11
CA VAL A 39 8.64 -2.12 12.50
C VAL A 39 7.37 -1.32 12.79
N VAL A 40 6.95 -0.44 11.88
CA VAL A 40 5.76 0.39 12.05
C VAL A 40 4.48 -0.45 12.09
N GLU A 41 4.35 -1.40 11.18
CA GLU A 41 3.14 -2.22 11.05
C GLU A 41 3.13 -3.45 11.98
N GLN A 42 4.26 -3.74 12.64
CA GLN A 42 4.45 -4.98 13.42
C GLN A 42 4.09 -6.23 12.58
N GLY A 43 4.46 -6.20 11.30
CA GLY A 43 3.99 -7.15 10.30
C GLY A 43 4.74 -7.04 8.97
N LEU A 44 4.28 -7.75 7.95
CA LEU A 44 4.83 -7.62 6.61
C LEU A 44 4.20 -6.41 5.90
N PRO A 45 5.00 -5.57 5.21
CA PRO A 45 4.51 -4.37 4.54
C PRO A 45 3.74 -4.65 3.24
N PHE A 46 3.47 -5.92 2.99
CA PHE A 46 2.56 -6.42 1.99
C PHE A 46 1.92 -7.69 2.53
N LYS A 47 0.69 -7.97 2.09
CA LYS A 47 -0.02 -9.19 2.48
C LYS A 47 0.43 -10.34 1.58
N PRO A 48 1.16 -11.35 2.09
CA PRO A 48 1.55 -12.49 1.26
C PRO A 48 0.30 -13.26 0.85
N SER A 49 0.21 -13.64 -0.43
CA SER A 49 -0.90 -14.42 -0.93
C SER A 49 -0.47 -15.41 -1.99
N ARG A 50 -1.06 -16.59 -1.95
CA ARG A 50 -0.93 -17.62 -3.00
C ARG A 50 -1.85 -17.35 -4.19
N THR A 51 -2.82 -16.44 -4.05
CA THR A 51 -3.82 -16.11 -5.07
C THR A 51 -3.94 -14.59 -5.27
N PRO A 52 -2.88 -13.91 -5.73
CA PRO A 52 -2.89 -12.45 -5.87
C PRO A 52 -3.98 -11.90 -6.82
N LYS A 53 -4.45 -12.71 -7.80
CA LYS A 53 -5.58 -12.34 -8.65
C LYS A 53 -6.91 -12.22 -7.89
N GLN A 54 -7.16 -13.15 -6.97
CA GLN A 54 -8.40 -13.17 -6.19
C GLN A 54 -8.48 -11.98 -5.24
N ILE A 55 -7.35 -11.60 -4.62
CA ILE A 55 -7.29 -10.39 -3.78
C ILE A 55 -7.66 -9.14 -4.59
N ARG A 56 -7.18 -9.06 -5.84
CA ARG A 56 -7.50 -7.92 -6.71
C ARG A 56 -8.97 -7.92 -7.11
N GLU A 57 -9.53 -9.09 -7.43
CA GLU A 57 -10.96 -9.24 -7.74
C GLU A 57 -11.85 -8.88 -6.55
N ASP A 58 -11.46 -9.23 -5.33
CA ASP A 58 -12.15 -8.88 -4.10
C ASP A 58 -12.11 -7.37 -3.86
N TRP A 59 -10.94 -6.73 -4.01
CA TRP A 59 -10.82 -5.27 -3.93
C TRP A 59 -11.65 -4.56 -5.00
N ASP A 60 -11.64 -5.04 -6.24
CA ASP A 60 -12.44 -4.47 -7.33
C ASP A 60 -13.94 -4.67 -7.10
N LYS A 61 -14.34 -5.71 -6.35
CA LYS A 61 -15.72 -5.94 -5.92
C LYS A 61 -16.09 -4.96 -4.80
N GLU A 62 -15.26 -4.81 -3.78
CA GLU A 62 -15.47 -3.83 -2.70
C GLU A 62 -15.60 -2.41 -3.24
N VAL A 63 -14.73 -2.00 -4.17
CA VAL A 63 -14.81 -0.70 -4.83
C VAL A 63 -16.11 -0.56 -5.62
N ARG A 64 -16.53 -1.58 -6.37
CA ARG A 64 -17.81 -1.54 -7.10
C ARG A 64 -19.01 -1.43 -6.17
N GLU A 65 -19.02 -2.16 -5.05
CA GLU A 65 -20.08 -2.05 -4.05
C GLU A 65 -20.08 -0.66 -3.39
N ALA A 66 -18.91 -0.11 -3.05
CA ALA A 66 -18.78 1.24 -2.53
C ALA A 66 -19.31 2.30 -3.53
N LEU A 67 -19.04 2.14 -4.82
CA LEU A 67 -19.55 3.04 -5.86
C LEU A 67 -21.08 2.94 -6.08
N LYS A 68 -21.74 1.86 -5.64
CA LYS A 68 -23.21 1.76 -5.65
C LYS A 68 -23.87 2.49 -4.48
N THR A 69 -23.10 2.86 -3.46
CA THR A 69 -23.63 3.61 -2.32
C THR A 69 -23.90 5.07 -2.72
N LYS A 70 -24.74 5.74 -1.92
CA LYS A 70 -25.16 7.12 -2.17
C LYS A 70 -23.93 8.05 -2.14
N GLY A 71 -23.63 8.67 -3.28
CA GLY A 71 -22.66 9.77 -3.35
C GLY A 71 -23.28 11.08 -2.85
N TYR A 72 -22.47 11.94 -2.24
CA TYR A 72 -22.88 13.26 -1.75
C TYR A 72 -22.26 14.35 -2.62
N LYS A 73 -23.02 15.43 -2.89
CA LYS A 73 -22.52 16.53 -3.72
C LYS A 73 -21.60 17.49 -2.95
N ASN A 74 -21.74 17.52 -1.63
CA ASN A 74 -20.92 18.33 -0.74
C ASN A 74 -20.83 17.68 0.65
N ALA A 75 -19.88 18.15 1.46
CA ALA A 75 -19.63 17.61 2.80
C ALA A 75 -20.84 17.82 3.73
N GLU A 76 -21.61 18.90 3.57
CA GLU A 76 -22.81 19.18 4.37
C GLU A 76 -23.90 18.12 4.17
N GLU A 77 -24.15 17.70 2.92
CA GLU A 77 -25.11 16.65 2.59
C GLU A 77 -24.68 15.31 3.21
N MET A 78 -23.38 15.01 3.17
CA MET A 78 -22.80 13.83 3.83
C MET A 78 -22.98 13.88 5.35
N PHE A 79 -22.64 15.00 6.00
CA PHE A 79 -22.73 15.13 7.45
C PHE A 79 -24.18 15.09 7.95
N LYS A 80 -25.11 15.64 7.16
CA LYS A 80 -26.55 15.54 7.44
C LYS A 80 -27.05 14.10 7.40
N ASP A 81 -26.60 13.31 6.43
CA ASP A 81 -26.96 11.88 6.31
C ASP A 81 -26.35 11.04 7.45
N LEU A 82 -25.12 11.34 7.85
CA LEU A 82 -24.41 10.69 8.96
C LEU A 82 -24.86 11.16 10.36
N ASN A 83 -25.82 12.09 10.44
CA ASN A 83 -26.32 12.68 11.69
C ASN A 83 -25.20 13.28 12.57
N ILE A 84 -24.14 13.80 11.94
CA ILE A 84 -23.04 14.49 12.62
C ILE A 84 -23.38 15.97 12.66
N LYS A 85 -23.49 16.54 13.87
CA LYS A 85 -23.68 17.99 14.03
C LYS A 85 -22.39 18.71 13.66
N VAL A 86 -22.39 19.39 12.52
CA VAL A 86 -21.32 20.32 12.13
C VAL A 86 -21.55 21.61 12.90
N ASN A 87 -20.75 21.86 13.93
CA ASN A 87 -20.67 23.19 14.54
C ASN A 87 -19.78 24.04 13.63
N VAL A 88 -20.40 24.89 12.81
CA VAL A 88 -19.74 26.05 12.20
C VAL A 88 -19.89 27.23 13.14
#